data_AF-A0A967WBN1-F1
#
_entry.id   AF-A0A967WBN1-F1
#
_cell.length_a   1.000
_cell.length_b   1.000
_cell.length_c   1.000
_cell.angle_alpha   90.00
_cell.angle_beta   90.00
_cell.angle_gamma   90.00
#
_symmetry.space_group_name_H-M   'P 1'
#
loop_
_entity.id
_entity.type
_entity.pdbx_description
1 polymer ?
#
loop_
_entity_poly.entity_id
_entity_poly.type
_entity_poly.pdbx_seq_one_letter_code
_entity_poly.pdbx_strand_id
1 'polypeptide(L)'
;MTDELTVDFEPLGRRARVGHGATLLEAARQAGVGLNAVCGGAGTCGTCRVRILAGQVTPPTEAERDAVADGCRLACQARALGDVRADVPPTSITAPQRAQIEGRERAVELDPAVRSFDVVAAPPSLTDLQADVTRLREALQEQHGVAVERWDHPTLGRLSVLLREHGWRARLVVRDGEVIDLAPAGTSHLGLAVDIGTTKVAAYLMDLGSGETLAAAGAMNPQIAYGEDVMARIAYAMEG
;
A
#
# COMPACT_ATOMS: atom_id res chain seq x y z
N MET A 1 16.45 -26.01 -15.19
CA MET A 1 16.02 -24.96 -16.13
C MET A 1 14.52 -25.03 -16.16
N THR A 2 13.85 -24.17 -15.39
CA THR A 2 12.39 -24.05 -15.39
C THR A 2 11.98 -23.43 -16.72
N ASP A 3 11.22 -24.14 -17.54
CA ASP A 3 10.59 -23.56 -18.74
C ASP A 3 9.59 -22.50 -18.27
N GLU A 4 10.01 -21.24 -18.34
CA GLU A 4 9.14 -20.08 -18.12
C GLU A 4 8.35 -19.81 -19.40
N LEU A 5 7.03 -19.74 -19.26
CA LEU A 5 6.08 -19.41 -20.31
C LEU A 5 5.63 -17.96 -20.15
N THR A 6 5.38 -17.30 -21.27
CA THR A 6 4.85 -15.93 -21.31
C THR A 6 3.35 -15.94 -21.56
N VAL A 7 2.60 -15.25 -20.70
CA VAL A 7 1.16 -15.02 -20.89
C VAL A 7 0.89 -13.53 -21.08
N ASP A 8 0.33 -13.19 -22.24
CA ASP A 8 -0.04 -11.83 -22.64
C ASP A 8 -1.56 -11.62 -22.54
N PHE A 9 -1.98 -10.56 -21.86
CA PHE A 9 -3.38 -10.16 -21.67
C PHE A 9 -3.74 -8.91 -22.48
N GLU A 10 -4.60 -9.08 -23.48
CA GLU A 10 -5.15 -8.01 -24.32
C GLU A 10 -6.61 -7.70 -23.90
N PRO A 11 -7.11 -6.47 -24.13
CA PRO A 11 -6.41 -5.27 -24.59
C PRO A 11 -5.62 -4.55 -23.48
N LEU A 12 -5.50 -5.16 -22.30
CA LEU A 12 -4.90 -4.53 -21.11
C LEU A 12 -3.38 -4.27 -21.21
N GLY A 13 -2.70 -4.90 -22.16
CA GLY A 13 -1.26 -4.74 -22.38
C GLY A 13 -0.43 -5.23 -21.20
N ARG A 14 -0.90 -6.26 -20.48
CA ARG A 14 -0.23 -6.83 -19.30
C ARG A 14 0.37 -8.18 -19.64
N ARG A 15 1.51 -8.49 -19.03
CA ARG A 15 2.28 -9.71 -19.26
C ARG A 15 2.73 -10.33 -17.94
N ALA A 16 2.67 -11.65 -17.84
CA ALA A 16 3.29 -12.42 -16.77
C ALA A 16 4.21 -13.52 -17.34
N ARG A 17 5.25 -13.87 -16.56
CA ARG A 17 6.06 -15.06 -16.78
C ARG A 17 5.71 -16.08 -15.71
N VAL A 18 5.25 -17.24 -16.14
CA VAL A 18 4.75 -18.31 -15.25
C VAL A 18 5.44 -19.63 -15.56
N GLY A 19 5.46 -20.54 -14.59
CA GLY A 19 5.92 -21.91 -14.84
C GLY A 19 4.96 -22.69 -15.72
N HIS A 20 5.48 -23.72 -16.39
CA HIS A 20 4.67 -24.65 -17.18
C HIS A 20 3.52 -25.26 -16.34
N GLY A 21 2.28 -25.21 -16.86
CA GLY A 21 1.09 -25.73 -16.19
C GLY A 21 0.40 -24.76 -15.21
N ALA A 22 0.90 -23.53 -15.05
CA ALA A 22 0.20 -22.48 -14.31
C ALA A 22 -1.14 -22.14 -14.96
N THR A 23 -2.12 -21.75 -14.15
CA THR A 23 -3.43 -21.32 -14.65
C THR A 23 -3.36 -19.92 -15.25
N LEU A 24 -4.25 -19.61 -16.19
CA LEU A 24 -4.35 -18.24 -16.70
C LEU A 24 -4.80 -17.25 -15.61
N LEU A 25 -5.50 -17.71 -14.56
CA LEU A 25 -5.85 -16.89 -13.41
C LEU A 25 -4.61 -16.53 -12.56
N GLU A 26 -3.71 -17.48 -12.32
CA GLU A 26 -2.43 -17.21 -11.65
C GLU A 26 -1.60 -16.21 -12.47
N ALA A 27 -1.49 -16.45 -13.78
CA ALA A 27 -0.81 -15.52 -14.69
C ALA A 27 -1.45 -14.12 -14.67
N ALA A 28 -2.79 -14.03 -14.65
CA ALA A 28 -3.49 -12.76 -14.58
C ALA A 28 -3.21 -12.02 -13.26
N ARG A 29 -3.23 -12.73 -12.12
CA ARG A 29 -2.89 -12.16 -10.80
C ARG A 29 -1.45 -11.61 -10.78
N GLN A 30 -0.49 -12.36 -11.31
CA GLN A 30 0.91 -11.92 -11.39
C GLN A 30 1.10 -10.73 -12.35
N ALA A 31 0.30 -10.64 -13.41
CA ALA A 31 0.31 -9.53 -14.37
C ALA A 31 -0.46 -8.29 -13.87
N GLY A 32 -1.08 -8.34 -12.68
CA GLY A 32 -1.94 -7.27 -12.16
C GLY A 32 -3.28 -7.12 -12.89
N VAL A 33 -3.76 -8.18 -13.54
CA VAL A 33 -5.05 -8.25 -14.22
C VAL A 33 -6.10 -8.82 -13.28
N GLY A 34 -7.01 -7.96 -12.81
CA GLY A 34 -8.10 -8.35 -11.92
C GLY A 34 -9.23 -9.05 -12.68
N LEU A 35 -9.24 -10.39 -12.63
CA LEU A 35 -10.35 -11.20 -13.14
C LEU A 35 -11.38 -11.47 -12.04
N ASN A 36 -12.66 -11.47 -12.41
CA ASN A 36 -13.77 -11.89 -11.55
C ASN A 36 -13.68 -13.39 -11.29
N ALA A 37 -13.00 -13.79 -10.21
CA ALA A 37 -12.81 -15.19 -9.81
C ALA A 37 -13.43 -15.44 -8.44
N VAL A 38 -14.76 -15.30 -8.34
CA VAL A 38 -15.51 -15.32 -7.08
C VAL A 38 -15.27 -16.59 -6.27
N CYS A 39 -15.27 -17.74 -6.95
CA CYS A 39 -15.00 -19.04 -6.33
C CYS A 39 -13.51 -19.30 -5.95
N GLY A 40 -12.65 -18.28 -5.97
CA GLY A 40 -11.21 -18.39 -5.67
C GLY A 40 -10.37 -19.18 -6.69
N GLY A 41 -11.01 -19.92 -7.60
CA GLY A 41 -10.36 -20.80 -8.56
C GLY A 41 -11.06 -22.16 -8.74
N ALA A 42 -12.06 -22.47 -7.91
CA ALA A 42 -12.75 -23.77 -7.90
C ALA A 42 -13.57 -24.10 -9.16
N GLY A 43 -13.76 -23.15 -10.08
CA GLY A 43 -14.47 -23.37 -11.35
C GLY A 43 -16.00 -23.35 -11.25
N THR A 44 -16.57 -22.97 -10.11
CA THR A 44 -18.03 -23.04 -9.87
C THR A 44 -18.79 -21.76 -10.22
N CYS A 45 -18.13 -20.60 -10.27
CA CYS A 45 -18.80 -19.30 -10.50
C CYS A 45 -18.97 -18.92 -11.97
N GLY A 46 -18.14 -19.46 -12.87
CA GLY A 46 -18.19 -19.14 -14.31
C GLY A 46 -17.79 -17.71 -14.71
N THR A 47 -17.32 -16.87 -13.78
CA THR A 47 -17.11 -15.42 -14.03
C THR A 47 -15.74 -15.04 -14.60
N CYS A 48 -14.72 -15.90 -14.45
CA CYS A 48 -13.33 -15.60 -14.85
C CYS A 48 -13.07 -15.91 -16.33
N ARG A 49 -13.92 -15.40 -17.23
CA ARG A 49 -13.88 -15.75 -18.65
C ARG A 49 -12.74 -15.05 -19.39
N VAL A 50 -12.02 -15.79 -20.22
CA VAL A 50 -10.98 -15.29 -21.13
C VAL A 50 -11.10 -15.95 -22.49
N ARG A 51 -10.69 -15.29 -23.57
CA ARG A 51 -10.63 -15.90 -24.91
C ARG A 51 -9.18 -16.15 -25.29
N ILE A 52 -8.88 -17.34 -25.81
CA ILE A 52 -7.53 -17.67 -26.25
C ILE A 52 -7.34 -17.16 -27.67
N LEU A 53 -6.50 -16.15 -27.86
CA LEU A 53 -6.17 -15.57 -29.17
C LEU A 53 -5.04 -16.34 -29.85
N ALA A 54 -4.05 -16.79 -29.07
CA ALA A 54 -2.91 -17.58 -29.55
C ALA A 54 -2.34 -18.44 -28.43
N GLY A 55 -1.64 -19.52 -28.79
CA GLY A 55 -1.02 -20.44 -27.85
C GLY A 55 -1.88 -21.66 -27.54
N GLN A 56 -1.34 -22.56 -26.72
CA GLN A 56 -2.02 -23.78 -26.30
C GLN A 56 -2.24 -23.81 -24.80
N VAL A 57 -3.47 -24.17 -24.44
CA VAL A 57 -3.89 -24.42 -23.06
C VAL A 57 -4.46 -25.82 -22.95
N THR A 58 -4.62 -26.31 -21.72
CA THR A 58 -5.27 -27.60 -21.47
C THR A 58 -6.65 -27.72 -22.12
N PRO A 59 -7.09 -28.95 -22.47
CA PRO A 59 -8.44 -29.21 -22.93
C PRO A 59 -9.49 -28.69 -21.92
N PRO A 60 -10.69 -28.31 -22.38
CA PRO A 60 -11.74 -27.86 -21.49
C PRO A 60 -12.19 -28.92 -20.49
N THR A 61 -12.43 -28.49 -19.26
CA THR A 61 -13.02 -29.29 -18.18
C THR A 61 -14.56 -29.18 -18.19
N GLU A 62 -15.26 -30.05 -17.45
CA GLU A 62 -16.72 -29.97 -17.27
C GLU A 62 -17.16 -28.59 -16.73
N ALA A 63 -16.36 -28.00 -15.84
CA ALA A 63 -16.65 -26.70 -15.25
C ALA A 63 -16.68 -25.57 -16.30
N GLU A 64 -16.05 -25.77 -17.45
CA GLU A 64 -15.92 -24.76 -18.51
C GLU A 64 -17.04 -24.83 -19.56
N ARG A 65 -17.96 -25.81 -19.49
CA ARG A 65 -18.97 -26.03 -20.55
C ARG A 65 -19.67 -24.76 -21.04
N ASP A 66 -20.19 -23.97 -20.11
CA ASP A 66 -20.93 -22.75 -20.44
C ASP A 66 -20.01 -21.68 -21.04
N ALA A 67 -18.79 -21.55 -20.52
CA ALA A 67 -17.81 -20.61 -21.05
C ALA A 67 -17.37 -20.99 -22.47
N VAL A 68 -17.19 -22.29 -22.73
CA VAL A 68 -16.80 -22.82 -24.05
C VAL A 68 -17.89 -22.60 -25.08
N ALA A 69 -19.17 -22.74 -24.71
CA ALA A 69 -20.29 -22.42 -25.58
C ALA A 69 -20.27 -20.96 -26.06
N ASP A 70 -19.78 -20.05 -25.23
CA ASP A 70 -19.61 -18.62 -25.52
C ASP A 70 -18.24 -18.29 -26.19
N GLY A 71 -17.49 -19.31 -26.64
CA GLY A 71 -16.16 -19.13 -27.24
C GLY A 71 -15.08 -18.66 -26.24
N CYS A 72 -15.33 -18.82 -24.94
CA CYS A 72 -14.44 -18.44 -23.85
C CYS A 72 -13.90 -19.67 -23.11
N ARG A 73 -12.91 -19.46 -22.25
CA ARG A 73 -12.35 -20.42 -21.29
C ARG A 73 -12.43 -19.83 -19.90
N LEU A 74 -12.43 -20.67 -18.86
CA LEU A 74 -12.30 -20.17 -17.48
C LEU A 74 -10.82 -20.06 -17.14
N ALA A 75 -10.38 -18.85 -16.79
CA ALA A 75 -8.97 -18.60 -16.51
C ALA A 75 -8.44 -19.46 -15.35
N CYS A 76 -9.30 -19.84 -14.39
CA CYS A 76 -8.91 -20.72 -13.28
C CYS A 76 -8.71 -22.19 -13.67
N GLN A 77 -9.29 -22.65 -14.78
CA GLN A 77 -9.23 -24.05 -15.23
C GLN A 77 -8.29 -24.23 -16.42
N ALA A 78 -8.14 -23.20 -17.26
CA ALA A 78 -7.22 -23.20 -18.38
C ALA A 78 -5.77 -23.06 -17.89
N ARG A 79 -4.95 -24.10 -18.11
CA ARG A 79 -3.52 -24.12 -17.78
C ARG A 79 -2.68 -23.90 -19.04
N ALA A 80 -1.65 -23.06 -18.95
CA ALA A 80 -0.75 -22.76 -20.05
C ALA A 80 0.21 -23.94 -20.30
N LEU A 81 0.25 -24.41 -21.56
CA LEU A 81 1.18 -25.44 -22.05
C LEU A 81 2.31 -24.85 -22.91
N GLY A 82 2.22 -23.55 -23.23
CA GLY A 82 3.20 -22.78 -23.99
C GLY A 82 2.95 -21.29 -23.77
N ASP A 83 3.58 -20.44 -24.58
CA ASP A 83 3.26 -19.02 -24.59
C ASP A 83 1.80 -18.82 -25.04
N VAL A 84 1.05 -18.03 -24.26
CA VAL A 84 -0.39 -17.82 -24.49
C VAL A 84 -0.70 -16.34 -24.60
N ARG A 85 -1.56 -16.00 -25.56
CA ARG A 85 -2.17 -14.69 -25.65
C ARG A 85 -3.66 -14.81 -25.40
N ALA A 86 -4.14 -14.12 -24.37
CA ALA A 86 -5.53 -14.16 -23.94
C ALA A 86 -6.16 -12.77 -24.04
N ASP A 87 -7.35 -12.71 -24.64
CA ASP A 87 -8.22 -11.55 -24.58
C ASP A 87 -9.08 -11.63 -23.31
N VAL A 88 -9.19 -10.51 -22.61
CA VAL A 88 -9.94 -10.36 -21.36
C VAL A 88 -11.19 -9.53 -21.64
N PRO A 89 -12.37 -10.16 -21.74
CA PRO A 89 -13.62 -9.44 -21.90
C PRO A 89 -13.86 -8.45 -20.75
N PRO A 90 -14.39 -7.24 -21.00
CA PRO A 90 -14.67 -6.27 -19.94
C PRO A 90 -15.56 -6.79 -18.81
N THR A 91 -16.49 -7.71 -19.13
CA THR A 91 -17.37 -8.39 -18.16
C THR A 91 -16.61 -9.26 -17.16
N SER A 92 -15.42 -9.72 -17.53
CA SER A 92 -14.55 -10.56 -16.69
C SER A 92 -13.62 -9.74 -15.82
N ILE A 93 -13.50 -8.42 -16.06
CA ILE A 93 -12.65 -7.53 -15.30
C ILE A 93 -13.40 -7.12 -14.04
N THR A 94 -12.70 -7.10 -12.91
CA THR A 94 -13.23 -6.49 -11.69
C THR A 94 -13.44 -5.01 -11.94
N ALA A 95 -14.71 -4.58 -12.00
CA ALA A 95 -15.04 -3.18 -12.22
C ALA A 95 -14.32 -2.32 -11.15
N PRO A 96 -13.75 -1.16 -11.51
CA PRO A 96 -13.26 -0.21 -10.53
C PRO A 96 -14.48 0.36 -9.79
N GLN A 97 -14.88 -0.29 -8.70
CA GLN A 97 -15.87 0.27 -7.79
C GLN A 97 -15.20 1.43 -7.08
N ARG A 98 -15.61 2.66 -7.41
CA ARG A 98 -15.22 3.86 -6.66
C ARG A 98 -15.46 3.60 -5.18
N ALA A 99 -14.39 3.67 -4.40
CA ALA A 99 -14.53 3.65 -2.95
C ALA A 99 -15.30 4.91 -2.53
N GLN A 100 -16.29 4.75 -1.65
CA GLN A 100 -16.96 5.88 -1.03
C GLN A 100 -16.03 6.38 0.07
N ILE A 101 -15.20 7.36 -0.27
CA ILE A 101 -14.13 7.91 0.59
C ILE A 101 -14.63 9.17 1.33
N GLU A 102 -15.83 9.65 1.01
CA GLU A 102 -16.43 10.84 1.62
C GLU A 102 -17.02 10.48 3.00
N GLY A 103 -16.37 10.97 4.06
CA GLY A 103 -16.88 10.97 5.43
C GLY A 103 -17.39 12.34 5.86
N ARG A 104 -18.17 12.41 6.94
CA ARG A 104 -18.55 13.71 7.54
C ARG A 104 -17.40 14.21 8.40
N GLU A 105 -16.79 15.32 8.00
CA GLU A 105 -15.83 16.03 8.84
C GLU A 105 -16.52 16.58 10.08
N ARG A 106 -15.89 16.36 11.24
CA ARG A 106 -16.33 16.90 12.52
C ARG A 106 -15.14 17.58 13.16
N ALA A 107 -15.34 18.77 13.70
CA ALA A 107 -14.32 19.43 14.49
C ALA A 107 -14.07 18.57 15.75
N VAL A 108 -12.86 18.05 15.86
CA VAL A 108 -12.35 17.30 17.02
C VAL A 108 -11.16 18.07 17.56
N GLU A 109 -11.01 18.09 18.88
CA GLU A 109 -9.80 18.64 19.51
C GLU A 109 -8.62 17.72 19.18
N LEU A 110 -7.54 18.29 18.64
CA LEU A 110 -6.40 17.53 18.17
C LEU A 110 -5.52 17.11 19.34
N ASP A 111 -5.48 15.80 19.59
CA ASP A 111 -4.51 15.17 20.49
C ASP A 111 -3.74 14.06 19.75
N PRO A 112 -2.88 14.41 18.78
CA PRO A 112 -2.15 13.42 18.01
C PRO A 112 -1.01 12.82 18.85
N ALA A 113 -0.82 11.50 18.73
CA ALA A 113 0.28 10.78 19.41
C ALA A 113 1.68 11.28 18.98
N VAL A 114 1.77 11.91 17.81
CA VAL A 114 2.98 12.54 17.28
C VAL A 114 2.73 14.03 17.13
N ARG A 115 3.57 14.85 17.76
CA ARG A 115 3.46 16.32 17.77
C ARG A 115 4.74 16.95 17.27
N SER A 116 4.61 18.10 16.61
CA SER A 116 5.75 18.83 16.04
C SER A 116 5.89 20.20 16.66
N PHE A 117 7.13 20.57 17.00
CA PHE A 117 7.44 21.82 17.69
C PHE A 117 8.58 22.55 16.98
N ASP A 118 8.34 23.78 16.53
CA ASP A 118 9.42 24.64 16.05
C ASP A 118 10.18 25.20 17.25
N VAL A 119 11.49 24.97 17.28
CA VAL A 119 12.38 25.43 18.34
C VAL A 119 13.50 26.29 17.77
N VAL A 120 13.89 27.30 18.55
CA VAL A 120 15.06 28.12 18.28
C VAL A 120 16.07 27.92 19.41
N ALA A 121 17.20 27.28 19.12
CA ALA A 121 18.26 27.06 20.10
C ALA A 121 19.28 28.20 20.09
N ALA A 122 19.93 28.45 21.24
CA ALA A 122 21.06 29.38 21.30
C ALA A 122 22.30 28.74 20.63
N PRO A 123 23.00 29.47 19.74
CA PRO A 123 24.24 28.99 19.16
C PRO A 123 25.33 28.81 20.23
N PRO A 124 26.25 27.85 20.05
CA PRO A 124 27.35 27.62 20.98
C PRO A 124 28.30 28.81 21.00
N SER A 125 28.92 29.02 22.15
CA SER A 125 29.89 30.09 22.35
C SER A 125 31.07 29.58 23.18
N LEU A 126 32.13 30.38 23.30
CA LEU A 126 33.27 30.01 24.14
C LEU A 126 32.91 29.84 25.62
N THR A 127 31.82 30.48 26.06
CA THR A 127 31.32 30.40 27.44
C THR A 127 30.18 29.39 27.60
N ASP A 128 29.71 28.78 26.51
CA ASP A 128 28.64 27.80 26.50
C ASP A 128 28.96 26.68 25.49
N LEU A 129 29.42 25.56 26.06
CA LEU A 129 29.88 24.37 25.34
C LEU A 129 28.90 23.19 25.48
N GLN A 130 27.64 23.44 25.84
CA GLN A 130 26.62 22.39 25.91
C GLN A 130 26.47 21.64 24.58
N ALA A 131 26.15 20.35 24.68
CA ALA A 131 25.87 19.51 23.52
C ALA A 131 24.58 19.94 22.80
N ASP A 132 24.53 19.75 21.49
CA ASP A 132 23.38 20.14 20.64
C ASP A 132 22.06 19.52 21.13
N VAL A 133 22.10 18.26 21.62
CA VAL A 133 20.93 17.57 22.18
C VAL A 133 20.42 18.27 23.44
N THR A 134 21.32 18.69 24.33
CA THR A 134 20.98 19.42 25.54
C THR A 134 20.35 20.76 25.19
N ARG A 135 20.94 21.50 24.24
CA ARG A 135 20.40 22.79 23.75
C ARG A 135 18.98 22.65 23.22
N LEU A 136 18.73 21.65 22.38
CA LEU A 136 17.40 21.43 21.82
C LEU A 136 16.38 20.99 22.87
N ARG A 137 16.80 20.15 23.83
CA ARG A 137 15.94 19.72 24.93
C ARG A 137 15.53 20.90 25.82
N GLU A 138 16.49 21.76 26.18
CA GLU A 138 16.23 22.96 26.96
C GLU A 138 15.33 23.94 26.18
N ALA A 139 15.64 24.19 24.90
CA ALA A 139 14.81 25.04 24.04
C ALA A 139 13.37 24.52 23.90
N LEU A 140 13.18 23.21 23.73
CA LEU A 140 11.86 22.58 23.65
C LEU A 140 11.07 22.72 24.97
N GLN A 141 11.74 22.51 26.10
CA GLN A 141 11.13 22.66 27.42
C GLN A 141 10.76 24.12 27.72
N GLU A 142 11.64 25.07 27.40
CA GLU A 142 11.42 26.50 27.66
C GLU A 142 10.33 27.09 26.76
N GLN A 143 10.32 26.74 25.47
CA GLN A 143 9.42 27.36 24.49
C GLN A 143 8.04 26.71 24.45
N HIS A 144 7.96 25.40 24.73
CA HIS A 144 6.72 24.63 24.57
C HIS A 144 6.29 23.87 25.83
N GLY A 145 7.09 23.86 26.91
CA GLY A 145 6.79 23.11 28.12
C GLY A 145 6.87 21.59 27.95
N VAL A 146 7.53 21.11 26.89
CA VAL A 146 7.59 19.68 26.55
C VAL A 146 8.92 19.09 27.01
N ALA A 147 8.84 18.16 27.95
CA ALA A 147 9.99 17.39 28.41
C ALA A 147 10.17 16.16 27.50
N VAL A 148 11.40 15.94 27.03
CA VAL A 148 11.79 14.75 26.29
C VAL A 148 13.01 14.12 26.94
N GLU A 149 13.02 12.80 27.03
CA GLU A 149 14.13 12.04 27.62
C GLU A 149 14.95 11.31 26.56
N ARG A 150 14.26 10.81 25.53
CA ARG A 150 14.82 9.91 24.52
C ARG A 150 14.92 10.60 23.17
N TRP A 151 15.87 10.12 22.38
CA TRP A 151 16.13 10.58 21.03
C TRP A 151 16.38 9.38 20.15
N ASP A 152 15.68 9.31 19.04
CA ASP A 152 15.89 8.30 18.02
C ASP A 152 17.32 8.40 17.46
N HIS A 153 17.97 7.25 17.27
CA HIS A 153 19.39 7.20 16.91
C HIS A 153 19.68 7.81 15.52
N PRO A 154 18.94 7.47 14.45
CA PRO A 154 19.00 8.18 13.17
C PRO A 154 18.87 9.71 13.29
N THR A 155 18.00 10.19 14.19
CA THR A 155 17.82 11.63 14.45
C THR A 155 19.09 12.26 15.03
N LEU A 156 19.72 11.60 16.00
CA LEU A 156 21.00 12.05 16.57
C LEU A 156 22.10 12.19 15.53
N GLY A 157 22.17 11.28 14.56
CA GLY A 157 23.20 11.32 13.51
C GLY A 157 23.13 12.56 12.59
N ARG A 158 21.96 13.21 12.50
CA ARG A 158 21.73 14.35 11.59
C ARG A 158 21.63 15.70 12.30
N LEU A 159 21.44 15.69 13.63
CA LEU A 159 21.06 16.90 14.37
C LEU A 159 22.05 18.05 14.23
N SER A 160 23.35 17.74 14.34
CA SER A 160 24.38 18.76 14.42
C SER A 160 24.54 19.50 13.10
N VAL A 161 24.42 18.77 11.98
CA VAL A 161 24.51 19.35 10.63
C VAL A 161 23.29 20.23 10.38
N LEU A 162 22.08 19.70 10.59
CA LEU A 162 20.84 20.41 10.33
C LEU A 162 20.75 21.72 11.14
N LEU A 163 21.09 21.69 12.43
CA LEU A 163 21.07 22.91 13.26
C LEU A 163 22.00 24.00 12.74
N ARG A 164 23.20 23.63 12.29
CA ARG A 164 24.19 24.59 11.79
C ARG A 164 23.77 25.17 10.44
N GLU A 165 23.19 24.35 9.56
CA GLU A 165 22.68 24.77 8.25
C GLU A 165 21.47 25.70 8.36
N HIS A 166 20.60 25.48 9.36
CA HIS A 166 19.35 26.22 9.53
C HIS A 166 19.41 27.28 10.63
N GLY A 167 20.61 27.75 10.99
CA GLY A 167 20.78 28.88 11.91
C GLY A 167 20.16 28.63 13.29
N TRP A 168 20.33 27.42 13.81
CA TRP A 168 19.83 26.96 15.11
C TRP A 168 18.31 26.98 15.24
N ARG A 169 17.60 26.90 14.09
CA ARG A 169 16.15 26.72 14.02
C ARG A 169 15.83 25.34 13.48
N ALA A 170 14.96 24.62 14.17
CA ALA A 170 14.52 23.31 13.72
C ALA A 170 13.09 23.01 14.17
N ARG A 171 12.47 22.05 13.50
CA ARG A 171 11.21 21.43 13.93
C ARG A 171 11.52 20.06 14.50
N LEU A 172 11.13 19.84 15.76
CA LEU A 172 11.27 18.55 16.44
C LEU A 172 9.97 17.78 16.37
N VAL A 173 10.06 16.48 16.08
CA VAL A 173 8.93 15.56 16.08
C VAL A 173 8.99 14.69 17.32
N VAL A 174 7.96 14.74 18.14
CA VAL A 174 7.92 14.09 19.45
C VAL A 174 6.80 13.07 19.49
N ARG A 175 7.12 11.85 19.95
CA ARG A 175 6.18 10.76 20.25
C ARG A 175 6.51 10.17 21.60
N ASP A 176 5.55 10.12 22.52
CA ASP A 176 5.71 9.48 23.84
C ASP A 176 7.00 9.90 24.60
N GLY A 177 7.30 11.20 24.62
CA GLY A 177 8.48 11.77 25.30
C GLY A 177 9.82 11.47 24.61
N GLU A 178 9.79 10.97 23.38
CA GLU A 178 10.96 10.73 22.53
C GLU A 178 10.94 11.66 21.32
N VAL A 179 12.08 12.28 21.01
CA VAL A 179 12.27 12.97 19.73
C VAL A 179 12.58 11.92 18.67
N ILE A 180 11.65 11.72 17.74
CA ILE A 180 11.73 10.67 16.71
C ILE A 180 12.20 11.19 15.35
N ASP A 181 12.15 12.51 15.11
CA ASP A 181 12.65 13.13 13.89
C ASP A 181 12.98 14.63 14.10
N LEU A 182 13.73 15.18 13.14
CA LEU A 182 14.16 16.58 13.10
C LEU A 182 14.12 17.08 11.65
N ALA A 183 13.50 18.24 11.44
CA ALA A 183 13.39 18.89 10.14
C ALA A 183 13.70 20.40 10.25
N PRO A 184 13.84 21.13 9.13
CA PRO A 184 13.83 22.58 9.14
C PRO A 184 12.55 23.14 9.80
N ALA A 185 12.66 24.30 10.43
CA ALA A 185 11.50 24.96 11.03
C ALA A 185 10.42 25.24 9.97
N GLY A 186 9.16 25.00 10.33
CA GLY A 186 8.01 25.17 9.44
C GLY A 186 7.72 24.01 8.49
N THR A 187 8.52 22.93 8.47
CA THR A 187 8.24 21.74 7.65
C THR A 187 6.93 21.07 8.08
N SER A 188 5.95 20.93 7.18
CA SER A 188 4.68 20.23 7.47
C SER A 188 4.91 18.77 7.82
N HIS A 189 4.20 18.29 8.83
CA HIS A 189 4.23 16.90 9.25
C HIS A 189 2.93 16.24 8.88
N LEU A 190 3.03 15.19 8.08
CA LEU A 190 1.88 14.52 7.50
C LEU A 190 1.65 13.17 8.19
N GLY A 191 0.38 12.81 8.30
CA GLY A 191 -0.09 11.51 8.76
C GLY A 191 -0.75 10.75 7.63
N LEU A 192 -0.71 9.42 7.71
CA LEU A 192 -1.47 8.55 6.82
C LEU A 192 -2.39 7.67 7.66
N ALA A 193 -3.70 7.91 7.56
CA ALA A 193 -4.70 7.01 8.12
C ALA A 193 -5.09 5.98 7.06
N VAL A 194 -5.03 4.69 7.40
CA VAL A 194 -5.35 3.59 6.48
C VAL A 194 -6.45 2.72 7.08
N ASP A 195 -7.57 2.61 6.38
CA ASP A 195 -8.65 1.67 6.68
C ASP A 195 -8.50 0.44 5.77
N ILE A 196 -8.27 -0.72 6.40
CA ILE A 196 -8.04 -1.99 5.70
C ILE A 196 -9.26 -2.88 5.88
N GLY A 197 -10.24 -2.71 5.01
CA GLY A 197 -11.39 -3.61 4.89
C GLY A 197 -11.04 -4.89 4.12
N THR A 198 -11.90 -5.91 4.24
CA THR A 198 -11.76 -7.17 3.48
C THR A 198 -11.82 -6.94 1.97
N THR A 199 -12.72 -6.06 1.53
CA THR A 199 -12.95 -5.78 0.10
C THR A 199 -12.20 -4.53 -0.39
N LYS A 200 -12.02 -3.52 0.46
CA LYS A 200 -11.48 -2.21 0.08
C LYS A 200 -10.44 -1.75 1.08
N VAL A 201 -9.42 -1.06 0.58
CA VAL A 201 -8.47 -0.30 1.39
C VAL A 201 -8.65 1.17 1.06
N ALA A 202 -8.78 2.02 2.07
CA ALA A 202 -8.82 3.47 1.92
C ALA A 202 -7.65 4.09 2.69
N ALA A 203 -7.06 5.13 2.14
CA ALA A 203 -5.97 5.87 2.74
C ALA A 203 -6.27 7.37 2.70
N TYR A 204 -6.00 8.06 3.79
CA TYR A 204 -6.23 9.49 3.97
C TYR A 204 -4.91 10.13 4.40
N LEU A 205 -4.41 11.03 3.57
CA LEU A 205 -3.25 11.85 3.88
C LEU A 205 -3.74 13.05 4.67
N MET A 206 -3.19 13.28 5.85
CA MET A 206 -3.59 14.35 6.75
C MET A 206 -2.42 15.26 7.09
N ASP A 207 -2.68 16.54 7.31
CA ASP A 207 -1.75 17.42 8.02
C ASP A 207 -1.95 17.21 9.53
N LEU A 208 -0.89 16.81 10.25
CA LEU A 208 -0.99 16.51 11.68
C LEU A 208 -1.06 17.77 12.56
N GLY A 209 -0.67 18.93 12.02
CA GLY A 209 -0.75 20.21 12.73
C GLY A 209 -2.15 20.82 12.67
N SER A 210 -2.80 20.77 11.51
CA SER A 210 -4.16 21.31 11.33
C SER A 210 -5.27 20.28 11.49
N GLY A 211 -4.97 18.99 11.37
CA GLY A 211 -5.95 17.90 11.33
C GLY A 211 -6.70 17.79 9.99
N GLU A 212 -6.33 18.60 8.99
CA GLU A 212 -6.98 18.63 7.69
C GLU A 212 -6.65 17.38 6.86
N THR A 213 -7.64 16.83 6.16
CA THR A 213 -7.41 15.77 5.16
C THR A 213 -6.96 16.41 3.85
N LEU A 214 -5.69 16.24 3.49
CA LEU A 214 -5.10 16.81 2.28
C LEU A 214 -5.45 16.01 1.02
N ALA A 215 -5.55 14.69 1.15
CA ALA A 215 -5.90 13.80 0.05
C ALA A 215 -6.50 12.50 0.56
N ALA A 216 -7.33 11.86 -0.26
CA ALA A 216 -7.85 10.55 0.06
C ALA A 216 -7.91 9.67 -1.20
N ALA A 217 -7.55 8.40 -1.04
CA ALA A 217 -7.52 7.43 -2.12
C ALA A 217 -8.04 6.08 -1.62
N GLY A 218 -8.65 5.31 -2.52
CA GLY A 218 -9.15 3.98 -2.21
C GLY A 218 -8.90 3.01 -3.34
N ALA A 219 -8.63 1.76 -2.98
CA ALA A 219 -8.40 0.68 -3.92
C ALA A 219 -9.11 -0.59 -3.44
N MET A 220 -9.34 -1.53 -4.36
CA MET A 220 -9.74 -2.88 -3.99
C MET A 220 -8.62 -3.53 -3.18
N ASN A 221 -8.98 -4.26 -2.12
CA ASN A 221 -8.00 -4.98 -1.33
C ASN A 221 -7.38 -6.09 -2.20
N PRO A 222 -6.06 -6.06 -2.48
CA PRO A 222 -5.41 -7.05 -3.34
C PRO A 222 -5.53 -8.48 -2.80
N GLN A 223 -5.83 -8.64 -1.51
CA GLN A 223 -6.06 -9.94 -0.89
C GLN A 223 -7.32 -10.68 -1.40
N ILE A 224 -8.20 -10.02 -2.17
CA ILE A 224 -9.33 -10.68 -2.84
C ILE A 224 -8.83 -11.80 -3.77
N ALA A 225 -7.63 -11.65 -4.34
CA ALA A 225 -7.01 -12.68 -5.14
C ALA A 225 -6.79 -13.99 -4.36
N TYR A 226 -6.76 -13.98 -3.04
CA TYR A 226 -6.48 -15.15 -2.19
C TYR A 226 -7.70 -15.61 -1.38
N GLY A 227 -8.85 -14.97 -1.58
CA GLY A 227 -10.10 -15.30 -0.88
C GLY A 227 -11.02 -14.09 -0.79
N GLU A 228 -12.31 -14.31 -1.02
CA GLU A 228 -13.32 -13.25 -0.96
C GLU A 228 -13.63 -12.80 0.48
N ASP A 229 -13.48 -13.72 1.43
CA ASP A 229 -13.66 -13.47 2.85
C ASP A 229 -12.41 -13.83 3.67
N VAL A 230 -12.48 -13.52 4.97
CA VAL A 230 -11.37 -13.75 5.91
C VAL A 230 -11.04 -15.23 6.07
N MET A 231 -12.04 -16.11 6.08
CA MET A 231 -11.83 -17.55 6.31
C MET A 231 -11.12 -18.20 5.13
N ALA A 232 -11.52 -17.85 3.90
CA ALA A 232 -10.85 -18.30 2.68
C ALA A 232 -9.38 -17.87 2.65
N ARG A 233 -9.08 -16.63 3.10
CA ARG A 233 -7.69 -16.13 3.18
C ARG A 233 -6.87 -16.82 4.27
N ILE A 234 -7.47 -17.13 5.42
CA ILE A 234 -6.81 -17.91 6.49
C ILE A 234 -6.49 -19.31 5.97
N ALA A 235 -7.45 -19.98 5.33
CA ALA A 235 -7.24 -21.30 4.76
C ALA A 235 -6.12 -21.28 3.72
N TYR A 236 -6.14 -20.32 2.79
CA TYR A 236 -5.07 -20.14 1.80
C TYR A 236 -3.69 -19.94 2.44
N ALA A 237 -3.60 -19.17 3.53
CA ALA A 237 -2.34 -18.96 4.25
C ALA A 237 -1.89 -20.19 5.05
N MET A 238 -2.81 -21.04 5.49
CA MET A 238 -2.52 -22.29 6.22
C MET A 238 -2.10 -23.44 5.30
N GLU A 239 -2.48 -23.40 4.03
CA GLU A 239 -2.06 -24.36 3.00
C GLU A 239 -0.64 -24.07 2.44
N GLY A 240 0.01 -22.99 2.92
CA GLY A 240 1.35 -22.55 2.55
C GLY A 240 2.47 -23.16 3.38
#